data_AF-A0A162PDK4-F1
#
_entry.id   AF-A0A162PDK4-F1
#
_cell.length_a   1.000
_cell.length_b   1.000
_cell.length_c   1.000
_cell.angle_alpha   90.00
_cell.angle_beta   90.00
_cell.angle_gamma   90.00
#
_symmetry.space_group_name_H-M   'P 1'
#
loop_
_entity.id
_entity.type
_entity.pdbx_description
1 polymer ?
#
loop_
_entity_poly.entity_id
_entity_poly.type
_entity_poly.pdbx_seq_one_letter_code
_entity_poly.pdbx_strand_id
1 'polypeptide(L)'
;MELEHFFKKADFEQSYIPGNIMNVLQGMTLTDFNRTRDGKYQSFYFHFTYKEKEYVLEHSFLYHWSGVDHWFKFKKPFFSRKPFYLTKNELEILSNSLMKAVNEWNTAKRNQPILRIV
;
A
#
# COMPACT_ATOMS: atom_id res chain seq x y z
N MET A 1 -2.89 13.07 9.40
CA MET A 1 -4.28 12.56 9.50
C MET A 1 -4.99 12.71 8.16
N GLU A 2 -4.58 11.97 7.12
CA GLU A 2 -5.33 11.98 5.85
C GLU A 2 -5.39 10.58 5.23
N LEU A 3 -4.25 9.91 5.00
CA LEU A 3 -4.22 8.61 4.30
C LEU A 3 -5.05 7.51 4.98
N GLU A 4 -5.00 7.42 6.31
CA GLU A 4 -5.79 6.44 7.08
C GLU A 4 -7.30 6.55 6.84
N HIS A 5 -7.80 7.78 6.67
CA HIS A 5 -9.23 8.04 6.43
C HIS A 5 -9.65 7.62 5.03
N PHE A 6 -8.80 7.89 4.03
CA PHE A 6 -9.02 7.41 2.66
C PHE A 6 -8.94 5.88 2.61
N PHE A 7 -7.99 5.28 3.31
CA PHE A 7 -7.88 3.83 3.38
C PHE A 7 -9.12 3.15 3.97
N LYS A 8 -9.69 3.70 5.05
CA LYS A 8 -10.93 3.17 5.67
C LYS A 8 -12.18 3.37 4.82
N LYS A 9 -12.18 4.37 3.94
CA LYS A 9 -13.28 4.68 3.03
C LYS A 9 -13.12 4.07 1.64
N ALA A 10 -11.93 3.58 1.31
CA ALA A 10 -11.66 2.94 0.03
C ALA A 10 -12.58 1.73 -0.09
N ASP A 11 -13.49 1.81 -1.05
CA ASP A 11 -14.43 0.73 -1.32
C ASP A 11 -13.65 -0.40 -2.02
N PHE A 12 -13.29 -1.39 -1.21
CA PHE A 12 -12.63 -2.62 -1.63
C PHE A 12 -13.65 -3.67 -2.11
N GLU A 13 -14.96 -3.44 -1.95
CA GLU A 13 -16.01 -4.40 -2.32
C GLU A 13 -16.29 -4.40 -3.84
N GLN A 14 -16.01 -3.30 -4.54
CA GLN A 14 -16.26 -3.19 -5.99
C GLN A 14 -15.27 -3.95 -6.88
N SER A 15 -14.20 -4.51 -6.32
CA SER A 15 -13.22 -5.31 -7.07
C SER A 15 -13.21 -6.71 -6.47
N TYR A 16 -13.16 -7.76 -7.30
CA TYR A 16 -13.03 -9.12 -6.80
C TYR A 16 -11.71 -9.26 -6.04
N ILE A 17 -11.77 -9.16 -4.70
CA ILE A 17 -10.63 -9.31 -3.80
C ILE A 17 -10.78 -10.66 -3.10
N PRO A 18 -9.80 -11.57 -3.26
CA PRO A 18 -9.76 -12.82 -2.51
C PRO A 18 -9.97 -12.62 -1.00
N GLY A 19 -10.77 -13.49 -0.37
CA GLY A 19 -11.20 -13.29 1.03
C GLY A 19 -10.06 -13.20 2.04
N ASN A 20 -8.94 -13.89 1.80
CA ASN A 20 -7.73 -13.77 2.61
C ASN A 20 -7.07 -12.38 2.54
N ILE A 21 -7.12 -11.72 1.38
CA ILE A 21 -6.64 -10.35 1.21
C ILE A 21 -7.61 -9.36 1.86
N MET A 22 -8.92 -9.59 1.71
CA MET A 22 -9.94 -8.77 2.36
C MET A 22 -9.79 -8.79 3.90
N ASN A 23 -9.53 -9.96 4.48
CA ASN A 23 -9.26 -10.10 5.92
C ASN A 23 -8.02 -9.31 6.37
N VAL A 24 -6.98 -9.24 5.53
CA VAL A 24 -5.79 -8.43 5.80
C VAL A 24 -6.12 -6.94 5.72
N LEU A 25 -6.83 -6.51 4.68
CA LEU A 25 -7.24 -5.12 4.47
C LEU A 25 -8.14 -4.59 5.61
N GLN A 26 -9.08 -5.40 6.09
CA GLN A 26 -9.96 -5.05 7.22
C GLN A 26 -9.21 -4.97 8.55
N GLY A 27 -8.17 -5.79 8.73
CA GLY A 27 -7.36 -5.81 9.95
C GLY A 27 -6.18 -4.84 9.96
N MET A 28 -5.94 -4.13 8.86
CA MET A 28 -4.83 -3.18 8.73
C MET A 28 -5.31 -1.73 8.68
N THR A 29 -4.40 -0.80 8.92
CA THR A 29 -4.62 0.61 8.60
C THR A 29 -3.36 1.14 7.95
N LEU A 30 -3.49 1.63 6.71
CA LEU A 30 -2.38 2.26 5.99
C LEU A 30 -2.13 3.66 6.56
N THR A 31 -0.94 3.87 7.14
CA THR A 31 -0.60 5.09 7.88
C THR A 31 0.23 6.06 7.05
N ASP A 32 1.15 5.54 6.24
CA ASP A 32 2.00 6.35 5.37
C ASP A 32 2.41 5.59 4.10
N PHE A 33 2.87 6.34 3.10
CA PHE A 33 3.31 5.82 1.82
C PHE A 33 4.51 6.59 1.30
N ASN A 34 5.56 5.85 0.92
CA ASN A 34 6.72 6.40 0.25
C ASN A 34 7.00 5.62 -1.05
N ARG A 35 7.58 6.28 -2.04
CA ARG A 35 8.08 5.66 -3.27
C ARG A 35 9.48 6.15 -3.59
N THR A 36 10.33 5.23 -4.02
CA THR A 36 11.66 5.56 -4.56
C THR A 36 11.76 5.05 -5.99
N ARG A 37 12.56 5.75 -6.80
CA ARG A 37 12.89 5.33 -8.16
C ARG A 37 14.40 5.44 -8.33
N ASP A 38 15.02 4.35 -8.74
CA ASP A 38 16.44 4.29 -9.08
C ASP A 38 16.58 3.66 -10.48
N GLY A 39 16.76 4.51 -11.49
CA GLY A 39 16.73 4.10 -12.89
C GLY A 39 15.42 3.42 -13.28
N LYS A 40 15.51 2.12 -13.59
CA LYS A 40 14.38 1.23 -13.94
C LYS A 40 13.74 0.55 -12.73
N TYR A 41 14.39 0.58 -11.57
CA TYR A 41 13.86 0.03 -10.33
C TYR A 41 12.91 1.04 -9.69
N GLN A 42 11.74 0.57 -9.30
CA GLN A 42 10.80 1.30 -8.48
C GLN A 42 10.54 0.52 -7.20
N SER A 43 10.39 1.22 -6.08
CA SER A 43 10.05 0.60 -4.80
C SER A 43 8.99 1.42 -4.10
N PHE A 44 7.94 0.73 -3.66
CA PHE A 44 6.85 1.27 -2.87
C PHE A 44 6.99 0.79 -1.43
N TYR A 45 6.86 1.71 -0.48
CA TYR A 45 6.93 1.44 0.94
C TYR A 45 5.58 1.81 1.55
N PHE A 46 4.77 0.80 1.83
CA PHE A 46 3.50 0.95 2.51
C PHE A 46 3.74 0.80 4.01
N HIS A 47 3.61 1.89 4.75
CA HIS A 47 3.64 1.87 6.21
C HIS A 47 2.23 1.63 6.71
N PHE A 48 2.06 0.62 7.55
CA PHE A 48 0.74 0.25 8.06
C PHE A 48 0.79 -0.29 9.48
N THR A 49 -0.31 -0.16 10.19
CA THR A 49 -0.55 -0.88 11.44
C THR A 49 -1.37 -2.13 11.16
N TYR A 50 -1.05 -3.22 11.85
CA TYR A 50 -1.80 -4.48 11.81
C TYR A 50 -1.70 -5.15 13.18
N LYS A 51 -2.85 -5.44 13.82
CA LYS A 51 -2.91 -5.96 15.20
C LYS A 51 -2.02 -5.17 16.17
N GLU A 52 -2.22 -3.85 16.20
CA GLU A 52 -1.53 -2.90 17.09
C GLU A 52 -0.01 -2.79 16.91
N LYS A 53 0.53 -3.33 15.81
CA LYS A 53 1.95 -3.26 15.48
C LYS A 53 2.17 -2.59 14.15
N GLU A 54 3.21 -1.78 14.06
CA GLU A 54 3.62 -1.13 12.82
C GLU A 54 4.43 -2.09 11.96
N TYR A 55 4.27 -2.00 10.64
CA TYR A 55 5.01 -2.75 9.65
C TYR A 55 5.23 -1.89 8.41
N VAL A 56 6.21 -2.30 7.61
CA VAL A 56 6.38 -1.76 6.26
C VAL A 56 6.35 -2.90 5.26
N LEU A 57 5.45 -2.81 4.28
CA LEU A 57 5.48 -3.65 3.09
C LEU A 57 6.26 -2.90 2.02
N GLU A 58 7.43 -3.42 1.68
CA GLU A 58 8.23 -2.99 0.54
C GLU A 58 7.84 -3.84 -0.67
N HIS A 59 7.36 -3.19 -1.73
CA HIS A 59 7.12 -3.78 -3.04
C HIS A 59 8.07 -3.13 -4.04
N SER A 60 9.10 -3.87 -4.45
CA SER A 60 10.04 -3.46 -5.48
C SER A 60 9.70 -4.13 -6.79
N PHE A 61 9.83 -3.39 -7.89
CA PHE A 61 9.63 -3.96 -9.22
C PHE A 61 10.57 -3.34 -10.25
N LEU A 62 10.89 -4.15 -11.26
CA LEU A 62 11.75 -3.79 -12.38
C LEU A 62 10.99 -4.02 -13.68
N TYR A 63 10.84 -2.96 -14.48
CA TYR A 63 10.30 -3.08 -15.83
C TYR A 63 11.41 -3.49 -16.81
N HIS A 64 11.16 -4.56 -17.54
CA HIS A 64 11.97 -4.98 -18.69
C HIS A 64 11.06 -5.29 -19.88
N TRP A 65 11.65 -5.50 -21.06
CA TRP A 65 10.90 -5.66 -22.31
C TRP A 65 9.96 -6.88 -22.30
N SER A 66 10.31 -7.93 -21.55
CA SER A 66 9.56 -9.18 -21.45
C SER A 66 8.56 -9.23 -20.29
N GLY A 67 8.47 -8.19 -19.45
CA GLY A 67 7.55 -8.18 -18.31
C GLY A 67 8.00 -7.32 -17.13
N VAL A 68 7.48 -7.68 -15.96
CA VAL A 68 7.74 -7.00 -14.68
C VAL A 68 8.18 -8.03 -13.66
N ASP A 69 9.38 -7.84 -13.11
CA ASP A 69 9.84 -8.61 -11.98
C ASP A 69 9.39 -7.93 -10.68
N HIS A 70 8.68 -8.68 -9.83
CA HIS A 70 8.18 -8.20 -8.54
C HIS A 70 8.95 -8.83 -7.37
N TRP A 71 9.26 -8.04 -6.35
CA TRP A 71 9.84 -8.48 -5.08
C TRP A 71 9.11 -7.85 -3.91
N PHE A 72 8.87 -8.64 -2.86
CA PHE A 72 8.15 -8.21 -1.67
C PHE A 72 8.96 -8.48 -0.41
N LYS A 73 9.04 -7.50 0.48
CA LYS A 73 9.73 -7.62 1.77
C LYS A 73 8.93 -6.94 2.87
N PHE A 74 8.79 -7.62 4.01
CA PHE A 74 8.24 -7.02 5.22
C PHE A 74 9.38 -6.50 6.10
N LYS A 75 9.37 -5.21 6.40
CA LYS A 75 10.14 -4.66 7.52
C LYS A 75 9.24 -4.63 8.74
N LYS A 76 9.83 -4.97 9.88
CA LYS A 76 9.11 -5.22 11.11
C LYS A 76 9.84 -4.53 12.27
N PRO A 77 9.13 -4.08 13.32
CA PRO A 77 9.77 -3.67 14.56
C PRO A 77 10.50 -4.86 15.18
N PHE A 78 11.53 -4.57 15.99
CA PHE A 78 12.35 -5.61 16.62
C PHE A 78 11.47 -6.69 17.30
N PHE A 79 11.81 -7.96 17.07
CA PHE A 79 11.15 -9.16 17.61
C PHE A 79 9.67 -9.42 17.25
N SER A 80 9.06 -8.75 16.27
CA SER A 80 7.70 -9.13 15.84
C SER A 80 7.66 -10.32 14.86
N ARG A 81 6.51 -11.00 14.78
CA ARG A 81 6.23 -12.02 13.76
C ARG A 81 5.84 -11.33 12.45
N LYS A 82 5.89 -12.06 11.33
CA LYS A 82 5.31 -11.55 10.07
C LYS A 82 3.82 -11.21 10.29
N PRO A 83 3.30 -10.11 9.72
CA PRO A 83 1.94 -9.67 9.98
C PRO A 83 0.91 -10.68 9.44
N PHE A 84 1.17 -11.27 8.27
CA PHE A 84 0.32 -12.26 7.62
C PHE A 84 1.15 -13.11 6.64
N TYR A 85 0.54 -14.17 6.12
CA TYR A 85 1.12 -15.05 5.11
C TYR A 85 0.26 -14.98 3.85
N LEU A 86 0.82 -14.38 2.80
CA LEU A 86 0.24 -14.28 1.47
C LEU A 86 1.28 -14.77 0.45
N THR A 87 0.81 -15.39 -0.63
CA THR A 87 1.63 -15.76 -1.80
C THR A 87 2.07 -14.50 -2.55
N LYS A 88 3.04 -14.64 -3.47
CA LYS A 88 3.53 -13.51 -4.29
C LYS A 88 2.39 -12.82 -5.06
N ASN A 89 1.50 -13.60 -5.67
CA ASN A 89 0.36 -13.06 -6.44
C ASN A 89 -0.63 -12.32 -5.52
N GLU A 90 -0.87 -12.84 -4.32
CA GLU A 90 -1.75 -12.18 -3.35
C GLU A 90 -1.12 -10.91 -2.78
N LEU A 91 0.21 -10.86 -2.62
CA LEU A 91 0.93 -9.65 -2.23
C LEU A 91 0.88 -8.57 -3.33
N GLU A 92 0.87 -8.98 -4.59
CA GLU A 92 0.68 -8.07 -5.72
C GLU A 92 -0.74 -7.48 -5.73
N ILE A 93 -1.77 -8.32 -5.57
CA ILE A 93 -3.16 -7.86 -5.43
C ILE A 93 -3.30 -6.92 -4.23
N LEU A 94 -2.75 -7.28 -3.08
CA LEU A 94 -2.73 -6.41 -1.89
C LEU A 94 -2.05 -5.08 -2.20
N SER A 95 -0.87 -5.10 -2.83
CA SER A 95 -0.16 -3.87 -3.19
C SER A 95 -0.96 -3.00 -4.15
N ASN A 96 -1.67 -3.59 -5.10
CA ASN A 96 -2.52 -2.86 -6.04
C ASN A 96 -3.70 -2.20 -5.32
N SER A 97 -4.34 -2.91 -4.38
CA SER A 97 -5.39 -2.34 -3.52
C SER A 97 -4.89 -1.19 -2.66
N LEU A 98 -3.70 -1.31 -2.05
CA LEU A 98 -3.07 -0.23 -1.29
C LEU A 98 -2.75 0.98 -2.17
N MET A 99 -2.22 0.75 -3.38
CA MET A 99 -1.96 1.81 -4.34
C MET A 99 -3.21 2.55 -4.78
N LYS A 100 -4.35 1.86 -4.90
CA LYS A 100 -5.65 2.50 -5.19
C LYS A 100 -6.00 3.52 -4.11
N ALA A 101 -5.93 3.14 -2.83
CA ALA A 101 -6.19 4.05 -1.71
C ALA A 101 -5.21 5.24 -1.69
N VAL A 102 -3.92 5.00 -1.98
CA VAL A 102 -2.90 6.06 -2.11
C VAL A 102 -3.21 7.02 -3.25
N ASN A 103 -3.69 6.52 -4.39
CA ASN A 103 -4.06 7.34 -5.54
C ASN A 103 -5.31 8.18 -5.27
N GLU A 104 -6.31 7.63 -4.58
CA GLU A 104 -7.50 8.37 -4.13
C GLU A 104 -7.12 9.50 -3.17
N TRP A 105 -6.26 9.22 -2.20
CA TRP A 105 -5.71 10.23 -1.28
C TRP A 105 -4.95 11.34 -2.02
N ASN A 106 -4.06 10.96 -2.95
CA ASN A 106 -3.30 11.93 -3.76
C ASN A 106 -4.21 12.78 -4.66
N THR A 107 -5.28 12.21 -5.21
CA THR A 107 -6.24 12.93 -6.04
C THR A 107 -7.04 13.93 -5.21
N ALA A 108 -7.52 13.52 -4.04
CA ALA A 108 -8.24 14.40 -3.13
C ALA A 108 -7.36 15.58 -2.67
N LYS A 109 -6.08 15.34 -2.37
CA LYS A 109 -5.10 16.40 -2.07
C LYS A 109 -4.95 17.42 -3.20
N ARG A 110 -4.88 16.95 -4.45
CA ARG A 110 -4.73 17.82 -5.62
C ARG A 110 -5.97 18.67 -5.90
N ASN A 111 -7.15 18.17 -5.51
CA ASN A 111 -8.42 18.86 -5.70
C ASN A 111 -8.75 19.85 -4.57
N GLN A 112 -7.89 20.00 -3.56
CA GLN A 112 -8.03 21.05 -2.56
C GLN A 112 -7.74 22.41 -3.22
N PRO A 113 -8.67 23.38 -3.18
CA PRO A 113 -8.43 24.70 -3.75
C PRO A 113 -7.24 25.34 -3.03
N ILE A 114 -6.29 25.87 -3.81
CA ILE A 114 -5.21 26.70 -3.28
C ILE A 114 -5.91 27.95 -2.72
N LEU A 115 -6.08 28.02 -1.41
CA LEU A 115 -6.44 29.26 -0.73
C LEU A 115 -5.29 30.24 -0.96
N ARG A 116 -5.40 31.04 -2.01
CA ARG A 116 -4.60 32.25 -2.15
C ARG A 116 -5.06 33.19 -1.06
N ILE A 117 -4.30 33.27 0.02
CA ILE A 117 -4.38 34.37 0.97
C ILE A 117 -3.87 35.58 0.19
N VAL A 118 -4.79 36.50 -0.13
CA VAL A 118 -4.49 37.84 -0.68
C VAL A 118 -4.38 38.80 0.50
#